data_AF-A0A1S3KV70-F1
#
_entry.id   AF-A0A1S3KV70-F1
#
_cell.length_a   1.000
_cell.length_b   1.000
_cell.length_c   1.000
_cell.angle_alpha   90.00
_cell.angle_beta   90.00
_cell.angle_gamma   90.00
#
_symmetry.space_group_name_H-M   'P 1'
#
loop_
_entity.id
_entity.type
_entity.pdbx_description
1 polymer ?
#
loop_
_entity_poly.entity_id
_entity_poly.type
_entity_poly.pdbx_seq_one_letter_code
_entity_poly.pdbx_strand_id
1 'polypeptide(L)'
;MNPYHIDSLLQLSDVCRIQEDQEMARDLIERALYSFECAFHPMCSLTSGTSRLDYLRPENRAFYLAVYKHMMFLERRGCPRTALEYCRLILSLDPDSDPLCMLLLIDFLSLRSREYNFLLRLYQDWEVHRNLSQLPNFAFSVALSHFHLSQEDQTESEERERLKVKADLLLQNALIMFPGVLMPLLDLCTVQPDAAVSSHDFFGPRSQLGQSSALAELVSLYVGRTHTLWREGGVLLWLEECVREVLRRVDTKDPLVEDCQNKRKQRYQSAPLNIHRHVILSEIKEATSTLPLEVTTQSVMGFDPLPPLDSVASYTRPER
;
A
#
# COMPACT_ATOMS: atom_id res chain seq x y z
N MET A 1 7.95 -27.72 23.83
CA MET A 1 7.49 -26.73 22.84
C MET A 1 6.01 -26.98 22.60
N ASN A 2 5.16 -25.95 22.67
CA ASN A 2 3.74 -26.09 22.40
C ASN A 2 3.51 -25.93 20.88
N PRO A 3 3.06 -26.98 20.16
CA PRO A 3 2.98 -26.98 18.69
C PRO A 3 1.96 -25.98 18.12
N TYR A 4 1.08 -25.42 18.95
CA TYR A 4 0.02 -24.49 18.54
C TYR A 4 0.15 -23.10 19.19
N HIS A 5 1.33 -22.75 19.73
CA HIS A 5 1.57 -21.41 20.25
C HIS A 5 1.74 -20.41 19.10
N ILE A 6 0.72 -19.55 18.89
CA ILE A 6 0.61 -18.67 17.72
C ILE A 6 1.84 -17.77 17.54
N ASP A 7 2.27 -17.05 18.56
CA ASP A 7 3.40 -16.12 18.42
C ASP A 7 4.70 -16.83 18.05
N SER A 8 4.88 -18.07 18.53
CA SER A 8 6.03 -18.88 18.14
C SER A 8 5.93 -19.35 16.69
N LEU A 9 4.73 -19.71 16.22
CA LEU A 9 4.51 -20.06 14.80
C LEU A 9 4.79 -18.86 13.89
N LEU A 10 4.34 -17.65 14.26
CA LEU A 10 4.62 -16.43 13.52
C LEU A 10 6.12 -16.12 13.43
N GLN A 11 6.83 -16.20 14.56
CA GLN A 11 8.28 -15.98 14.59
C GLN A 11 9.06 -17.05 13.81
N LEU A 12 8.71 -18.33 13.99
CA LEU A 12 9.37 -19.42 13.28
C LEU A 12 9.12 -19.34 11.77
N SER A 13 7.94 -18.88 11.36
CA SER A 13 7.65 -18.62 9.94
C SER A 13 8.61 -17.56 9.37
N ASP A 14 8.88 -16.49 10.12
CA ASP A 14 9.88 -15.49 9.72
C ASP A 14 11.28 -16.05 9.61
N VAL A 15 11.70 -16.90 10.57
CA VAL A 15 13.01 -17.58 10.53
C VAL A 15 13.12 -18.50 9.32
N CYS A 16 12.14 -19.36 9.07
CA CYS A 16 12.11 -20.25 7.90
C CYS A 16 12.16 -19.45 6.59
N ARG A 17 11.43 -18.34 6.51
CA ARG A 17 11.43 -17.46 5.34
C ARG A 17 12.79 -16.81 5.09
N ILE A 18 13.51 -16.41 6.14
CA ILE A 18 14.90 -15.89 6.05
C ILE A 18 15.87 -16.97 5.61
N GLN A 19 15.64 -18.22 6.01
CA GLN A 19 16.41 -19.40 5.60
C GLN A 19 16.03 -19.93 4.20
N GLU A 20 15.22 -19.19 3.45
CA GLU A 20 14.72 -19.55 2.11
C GLU A 20 13.79 -20.79 2.08
N ASP A 21 13.38 -21.31 3.24
CA ASP A 21 12.40 -22.38 3.37
C ASP A 21 10.96 -21.82 3.36
N GLN A 22 10.51 -21.46 2.15
CA GLN A 22 9.19 -20.85 1.95
C GLN A 22 8.03 -21.82 2.23
N GLU A 23 8.24 -23.13 2.00
CA GLU A 23 7.20 -24.14 2.21
C GLU A 23 6.92 -24.30 3.70
N MET A 24 7.96 -24.49 4.51
CA MET A 24 7.80 -24.59 5.96
C MET A 24 7.27 -23.27 6.55
N ALA A 25 7.74 -22.13 6.06
CA ALA A 25 7.26 -20.82 6.52
C ALA A 25 5.74 -20.67 6.31
N ARG A 26 5.23 -21.10 5.16
CA ARG A 26 3.80 -21.09 4.85
C ARG A 26 3.03 -22.06 5.74
N ASP A 27 3.49 -23.30 5.86
CA ASP A 27 2.83 -24.34 6.66
C ASP A 27 2.68 -23.90 8.13
N LEU A 28 3.66 -23.16 8.67
CA LEU A 28 3.58 -22.59 10.01
C LEU A 28 2.47 -21.53 10.15
N ILE A 29 2.27 -20.67 9.13
CA ILE A 29 1.18 -19.70 9.12
C ILE A 29 -0.18 -20.39 8.95
N GLU A 30 -0.27 -21.40 8.09
CA GLU A 30 -1.51 -22.17 7.92
C GLU A 30 -1.89 -22.90 9.22
N ARG A 31 -0.91 -23.44 9.96
CA ARG A 31 -1.13 -24.00 11.31
C ARG A 31 -1.60 -22.94 12.32
N ALA A 32 -1.08 -21.71 12.25
CA ALA A 32 -1.56 -20.63 13.10
C ALA A 32 -3.02 -20.28 12.80
N LEU A 33 -3.39 -20.17 11.51
CA LEU A 33 -4.77 -19.91 11.09
C LEU A 33 -5.72 -21.05 11.48
N TYR A 34 -5.30 -22.30 11.30
CA TYR A 34 -6.05 -23.47 11.73
C TYR A 34 -6.33 -23.46 13.25
N SER A 35 -5.35 -23.01 14.04
CA SER A 35 -5.52 -22.87 15.50
C SER A 35 -6.59 -21.84 15.85
N PHE A 36 -6.66 -20.73 15.11
CA PHE A 36 -7.73 -19.73 15.26
C PHE A 36 -9.08 -20.27 14.81
N GLU A 37 -9.15 -20.96 13.68
CA GLU A 37 -10.36 -21.61 13.19
C GLU A 37 -10.96 -22.55 14.24
N CYS A 38 -10.12 -23.36 14.88
CA CYS A 38 -10.54 -24.27 15.95
C CYS A 38 -11.06 -23.54 17.21
N ALA A 39 -10.64 -22.29 17.44
CA ALA A 39 -10.96 -21.51 18.62
C ALA A 39 -12.11 -20.52 18.40
N PHE A 40 -12.49 -20.24 17.15
CA PHE A 40 -13.54 -19.28 16.88
C PHE A 40 -14.90 -19.75 17.39
N HIS A 41 -15.65 -18.81 17.96
CA HIS A 41 -17.03 -19.06 18.34
C HIS A 41 -17.85 -19.42 17.07
N PRO A 42 -18.76 -20.41 17.10
CA PRO A 42 -19.53 -20.82 15.92
C PRO A 42 -20.34 -19.71 15.24
N MET A 43 -20.68 -18.65 15.98
CA MET A 43 -21.38 -17.47 15.46
C MET A 43 -20.45 -16.40 14.87
N CYS A 44 -19.13 -16.55 15.01
CA CYS A 44 -18.16 -15.66 14.40
C CYS A 44 -18.16 -15.86 12.88
N SER A 45 -18.77 -14.92 12.15
CA SER A 45 -18.80 -14.95 10.69
C SER A 45 -17.83 -13.91 10.14
N LEU A 46 -16.69 -14.38 9.63
CA LEU A 46 -15.69 -13.54 8.98
C LEU A 46 -16.16 -12.99 7.61
N THR A 47 -17.18 -13.61 7.00
CA THR A 47 -17.72 -13.21 5.69
C THR A 47 -18.87 -12.20 5.78
N SER A 48 -19.51 -12.08 6.94
CA SER A 48 -20.64 -11.16 7.13
C SER A 48 -20.26 -9.68 7.10
N GLY A 49 -18.98 -9.35 7.28
CA GLY A 49 -18.52 -7.98 7.44
C GLY A 49 -19.03 -7.31 8.72
N THR A 50 -19.53 -8.07 9.71
CA THR A 50 -20.01 -7.56 11.02
C THR A 50 -19.12 -7.98 12.20
N SER A 51 -18.26 -8.97 12.01
CA SER A 51 -17.29 -9.41 13.02
C SER A 51 -16.15 -8.41 13.10
N ARG A 52 -16.17 -7.55 14.13
CA ARG A 52 -15.10 -6.59 14.42
C ARG A 52 -14.12 -7.15 15.42
N LEU A 53 -12.84 -6.84 15.24
CA LEU A 53 -11.77 -7.30 16.11
C LEU A 53 -10.86 -6.12 16.42
N ASP A 54 -10.92 -5.59 17.64
CA ASP A 54 -10.15 -4.40 18.01
C ASP A 54 -8.64 -4.70 18.08
N TYR A 55 -7.82 -3.99 17.33
CA TYR A 55 -6.36 -4.17 17.31
C TYR A 55 -5.65 -3.60 18.55
N LEU A 56 -6.32 -2.74 19.32
CA LEU A 56 -5.80 -2.24 20.60
C LEU A 56 -5.63 -3.38 21.62
N ARG A 57 -6.42 -4.45 21.49
CA ARG A 57 -6.30 -5.66 22.29
C ARG A 57 -5.13 -6.54 21.83
N PRO A 58 -4.09 -6.76 22.65
CA PRO A 58 -2.93 -7.57 22.25
C PRO A 58 -3.30 -8.97 21.75
N GLU A 59 -4.35 -9.56 22.31
CA GLU A 59 -4.83 -10.91 21.99
C GLU A 59 -5.27 -11.06 20.53
N ASN A 60 -5.68 -9.95 19.91
CA ASN A 60 -6.20 -9.94 18.55
C ASN A 60 -5.10 -9.78 17.49
N ARG A 61 -3.95 -9.20 17.86
CA ARG A 61 -2.92 -8.79 16.89
C ARG A 61 -2.29 -9.95 16.15
N ALA A 62 -2.10 -11.07 16.85
CA ALA A 62 -1.57 -12.29 16.24
C ALA A 62 -2.45 -12.81 15.10
N PHE A 63 -3.78 -12.63 15.19
CA PHE A 63 -4.70 -13.00 14.11
C PHE A 63 -4.51 -12.09 12.88
N TYR A 64 -4.45 -10.77 13.09
CA TYR A 64 -4.17 -9.81 12.02
C TYR A 64 -2.87 -10.15 11.28
N LEU A 65 -1.80 -10.45 12.01
CA LEU A 65 -0.50 -10.79 11.43
C LEU A 65 -0.51 -12.15 10.72
N ALA A 66 -1.19 -13.16 11.26
CA ALA A 66 -1.34 -14.46 10.62
C ALA A 66 -2.06 -14.32 9.26
N VAL A 67 -3.17 -13.57 9.23
CA VAL A 67 -3.94 -13.32 8.01
C VAL A 67 -3.14 -12.49 7.01
N TYR A 68 -2.44 -11.43 7.48
CA TYR A 68 -1.57 -10.61 6.63
C TYR A 68 -0.45 -11.44 6.00
N LYS A 69 0.27 -12.26 6.78
CA LYS A 69 1.35 -13.11 6.25
C LYS A 69 0.79 -14.14 5.24
N HIS A 70 -0.36 -14.74 5.52
CA HIS A 70 -1.01 -15.66 4.58
C HIS A 70 -1.37 -14.96 3.26
N MET A 71 -1.96 -13.77 3.33
CA MET A 71 -2.25 -12.93 2.17
C MET A 71 -0.99 -12.65 1.34
N MET A 72 0.13 -12.30 1.99
CA MET A 72 1.40 -12.05 1.29
C MET A 72 1.96 -13.32 0.62
N PHE A 73 1.80 -14.50 1.23
CA PHE A 73 2.16 -15.77 0.57
C PHE A 73 1.30 -16.05 -0.66
N LEU A 74 -0.01 -15.75 -0.62
CA LEU A 74 -0.90 -15.89 -1.78
C LEU A 74 -0.52 -14.94 -2.92
N GLU A 75 -0.20 -13.69 -2.59
CA GLU A 75 0.24 -12.69 -3.57
C GLU A 75 1.51 -13.14 -4.30
N ARG A 76 2.52 -13.61 -3.55
CA ARG A 76 3.80 -14.11 -4.11
C ARG A 76 3.64 -15.37 -4.96
N ARG A 77 2.61 -16.19 -4.71
CA ARG A 77 2.26 -17.37 -5.53
C ARG A 77 1.47 -17.04 -6.78
N GLY A 78 1.19 -15.76 -7.04
CA GLY A 78 0.43 -15.35 -8.22
C GLY A 78 -1.08 -15.52 -8.06
N CYS A 79 -1.59 -15.49 -6.81
CA CYS A 79 -3.03 -15.50 -6.52
C CYS A 79 -3.52 -14.11 -6.02
N PRO A 80 -3.36 -13.02 -6.80
CA PRO A 80 -3.67 -11.67 -6.34
C PRO A 80 -5.16 -11.46 -6.04
N ARG A 81 -6.06 -12.15 -6.76
CA ARG A 81 -7.51 -12.07 -6.49
C ARG A 81 -7.86 -12.63 -5.12
N THR A 82 -7.30 -13.79 -4.74
CA THR A 82 -7.50 -14.36 -3.41
C THR A 82 -6.86 -13.47 -2.34
N ALA A 83 -5.65 -12.96 -2.59
CA ALA A 83 -5.01 -12.01 -1.69
C ALA A 83 -5.84 -10.74 -1.48
N LEU A 84 -6.51 -10.23 -2.53
CA LEU A 84 -7.42 -9.09 -2.41
C LEU A 84 -8.58 -9.38 -1.45
N GLU A 85 -9.15 -10.58 -1.47
CA GLU A 85 -10.21 -10.97 -0.53
C GLU A 85 -9.72 -11.01 0.92
N TYR A 86 -8.49 -11.49 1.15
CA TYR A 86 -7.87 -11.42 2.49
C TYR A 86 -7.54 -9.98 2.91
N CYS A 87 -7.13 -9.13 1.97
CA CYS A 87 -6.91 -7.71 2.25
C CYS A 87 -8.22 -7.03 2.72
N ARG A 88 -9.33 -7.32 2.02
CA ARG A 88 -10.67 -6.88 2.39
C ARG A 88 -11.12 -7.44 3.74
N LEU A 89 -10.80 -8.71 4.03
CA LEU A 89 -11.08 -9.32 5.33
C LEU A 89 -10.38 -8.53 6.44
N ILE A 90 -9.06 -8.31 6.35
CA ILE A 90 -8.30 -7.57 7.36
C ILE A 90 -8.87 -6.17 7.56
N LEU A 91 -9.16 -5.45 6.47
CA LEU A 91 -9.76 -4.13 6.53
C LEU A 91 -11.17 -4.16 7.17
N SER A 92 -11.94 -5.23 7.00
CA SER A 92 -13.28 -5.36 7.59
C SER A 92 -13.28 -5.62 9.11
N LEU A 93 -12.16 -6.10 9.67
CA LEU A 93 -12.04 -6.36 11.11
C LEU A 93 -12.00 -5.06 11.91
N ASP A 94 -11.29 -4.05 11.39
CA ASP A 94 -11.25 -2.69 11.93
C ASP A 94 -11.12 -1.68 10.78
N PRO A 95 -12.25 -1.35 10.11
CA PRO A 95 -12.24 -0.43 8.97
C PRO A 95 -11.95 1.00 9.38
N ASP A 96 -12.14 1.32 10.67
CA ASP A 96 -12.05 2.68 11.15
C ASP A 96 -10.60 3.09 11.46
N SER A 97 -9.88 2.24 12.18
CA SER A 97 -8.48 2.50 12.56
C SER A 97 -7.49 2.06 11.48
N ASP A 98 -7.85 1.07 10.66
CA ASP A 98 -6.98 0.41 9.67
C ASP A 98 -5.55 0.17 10.23
N PRO A 99 -5.41 -0.71 11.25
CA PRO A 99 -4.19 -0.82 12.05
C PRO A 99 -2.98 -1.34 11.25
N LEU A 100 -3.21 -2.07 10.16
CA LEU A 100 -2.17 -2.56 9.27
C LEU A 100 -2.06 -1.72 7.99
N CYS A 101 -2.76 -0.59 7.89
CA CYS A 101 -2.82 0.27 6.71
C CYS A 101 -3.08 -0.50 5.42
N MET A 102 -4.10 -1.36 5.42
CA MET A 102 -4.50 -2.16 4.25
C MET A 102 -4.90 -1.27 3.07
N LEU A 103 -5.35 -0.04 3.31
CA LEU A 103 -5.57 0.97 2.28
C LEU A 103 -4.30 1.32 1.47
N LEU A 104 -3.09 1.11 2.01
CA LEU A 104 -1.83 1.33 1.28
C LEU A 104 -1.43 0.14 0.37
N LEU A 105 -2.19 -0.96 0.41
CA LEU A 105 -1.93 -2.20 -0.34
C LEU A 105 -3.08 -2.60 -1.26
N ILE A 106 -4.31 -2.24 -0.92
CA ILE A 106 -5.51 -2.70 -1.62
C ILE A 106 -5.54 -2.32 -3.09
N ASP A 107 -4.99 -1.15 -3.44
CA ASP A 107 -4.89 -0.66 -4.81
C ASP A 107 -4.01 -1.56 -5.67
N PHE A 108 -2.84 -1.94 -5.17
CA PHE A 108 -1.91 -2.84 -5.84
C PHE A 108 -2.54 -4.21 -6.12
N LEU A 109 -3.20 -4.80 -5.12
CA LEU A 109 -3.88 -6.07 -5.27
C LEU A 109 -5.06 -5.98 -6.26
N SER A 110 -5.78 -4.86 -6.26
CA SER A 110 -6.88 -4.59 -7.20
C SER A 110 -6.36 -4.50 -8.64
N LEU A 111 -5.29 -3.73 -8.88
CA LEU A 111 -4.66 -3.63 -10.20
C LEU A 111 -4.14 -4.99 -10.68
N ARG A 112 -3.43 -5.72 -9.82
CA ARG A 112 -2.88 -7.05 -10.13
C ARG A 112 -3.94 -8.10 -10.43
N SER A 113 -5.13 -7.97 -9.85
CA SER A 113 -6.27 -8.86 -10.10
C SER A 113 -7.20 -8.35 -11.21
N ARG A 114 -6.88 -7.21 -11.85
CA ARG A 114 -7.70 -6.52 -12.88
C ARG A 114 -9.09 -6.11 -12.37
N GLU A 115 -9.19 -5.85 -11.08
CA GLU A 115 -10.43 -5.45 -10.42
C GLU A 115 -10.54 -3.92 -10.35
N TYR A 116 -10.39 -3.29 -11.51
CA TYR A 116 -10.36 -1.82 -11.65
C TYR A 116 -11.66 -1.19 -11.13
N ASN A 117 -12.81 -1.75 -11.50
CA ASN A 117 -14.13 -1.28 -11.07
C ASN A 117 -14.35 -1.38 -9.56
N PHE A 118 -13.69 -2.34 -8.88
CA PHE A 118 -13.72 -2.40 -7.42
C PHE A 118 -12.94 -1.23 -6.81
N LEU A 119 -11.71 -0.99 -7.28
CA LEU A 119 -10.88 0.10 -6.78
C LEU A 119 -11.53 1.47 -7.01
N LEU A 120 -12.14 1.68 -8.19
CA LEU A 120 -12.84 2.93 -8.51
C LEU A 120 -14.06 3.17 -7.60
N ARG A 121 -14.84 2.12 -7.28
CA ARG A 121 -15.95 2.23 -6.33
C ARG A 121 -15.48 2.53 -4.92
N LEU A 122 -14.45 1.79 -4.45
CA LEU A 122 -13.83 2.04 -3.15
C LEU A 122 -13.37 3.50 -3.04
N TYR A 123 -12.69 4.00 -4.08
CA TYR A 123 -12.23 5.38 -4.11
C TYR A 123 -13.40 6.38 -4.02
N GLN A 124 -14.45 6.19 -4.82
CA GLN A 124 -15.62 7.08 -4.80
C GLN A 124 -16.31 7.11 -3.43
N ASP A 125 -16.50 5.95 -2.81
CA ASP A 125 -17.24 5.82 -1.56
C ASP A 125 -16.44 6.37 -0.36
N TRP A 126 -15.11 6.19 -0.36
CA TRP A 126 -14.27 6.47 0.81
C TRP A 126 -13.48 7.77 0.71
N GLU A 127 -13.36 8.39 -0.47
CA GLU A 127 -12.59 9.63 -0.66
C GLU A 127 -12.99 10.72 0.33
N VAL A 128 -14.30 10.92 0.54
CA VAL A 128 -14.84 12.01 1.37
C VAL A 128 -14.39 11.90 2.82
N HIS A 129 -14.27 10.68 3.37
CA HIS A 129 -14.00 10.46 4.78
C HIS A 129 -12.54 10.05 5.05
N ARG A 130 -11.86 9.49 4.04
CA ARG A 130 -10.47 8.98 4.16
C ARG A 130 -9.44 9.80 3.40
N ASN A 131 -9.86 10.74 2.55
CA ASN A 131 -8.97 11.56 1.75
C ASN A 131 -7.98 10.73 0.91
N LEU A 132 -8.47 9.70 0.22
CA LEU A 132 -7.65 8.73 -0.51
C LEU A 132 -6.79 9.38 -1.60
N SER A 133 -7.27 10.46 -2.22
CA SER A 133 -6.52 11.28 -3.20
C SER A 133 -5.22 11.87 -2.65
N GLN A 134 -5.08 11.94 -1.32
CA GLN A 134 -3.87 12.39 -0.62
C GLN A 134 -2.86 11.26 -0.42
N LEU A 135 -3.15 10.04 -0.85
CA LEU A 135 -2.19 8.95 -0.80
C LEU A 135 -1.63 8.72 -2.22
N PRO A 136 -0.29 8.64 -2.39
CA PRO A 136 0.31 8.40 -3.69
C PRO A 136 -0.26 7.15 -4.37
N ASN A 137 -0.48 6.07 -3.61
CA ASN A 137 -0.98 4.82 -4.16
C ASN A 137 -2.35 4.97 -4.83
N PHE A 138 -3.33 5.59 -4.18
CA PHE A 138 -4.64 5.82 -4.80
C PHE A 138 -4.58 6.81 -5.95
N ALA A 139 -3.84 7.93 -5.81
CA ALA A 139 -3.77 8.96 -6.86
C ALA A 139 -3.29 8.38 -8.20
N PHE A 140 -2.29 7.51 -8.17
CA PHE A 140 -1.76 6.87 -9.37
C PHE A 140 -2.56 5.63 -9.78
N SER A 141 -2.95 4.76 -8.84
CA SER A 141 -3.65 3.51 -9.16
C SER A 141 -5.07 3.71 -9.68
N VAL A 142 -5.75 4.80 -9.28
CA VAL A 142 -7.06 5.19 -9.84
C VAL A 142 -6.89 5.68 -11.29
N ALA A 143 -5.82 6.42 -11.59
CA ALA A 143 -5.50 6.83 -12.96
C ALA A 143 -5.21 5.60 -13.85
N LEU A 144 -4.38 4.67 -13.36
CA LEU A 144 -4.10 3.40 -14.05
C LEU A 144 -5.37 2.58 -14.30
N SER A 145 -6.27 2.53 -13.33
CA SER A 145 -7.55 1.80 -13.47
C SER A 145 -8.39 2.36 -14.62
N HIS A 146 -8.50 3.70 -14.72
CA HIS A 146 -9.18 4.35 -15.84
C HIS A 146 -8.46 4.10 -17.17
N PHE A 147 -7.13 4.14 -17.19
CA PHE A 147 -6.35 3.82 -18.38
C PHE A 147 -6.60 2.39 -18.86
N HIS A 148 -6.46 1.38 -18.00
CA HIS A 148 -6.68 -0.02 -18.38
C HIS A 148 -8.11 -0.27 -18.87
N LEU A 149 -9.14 0.28 -18.23
CA LEU A 149 -10.53 0.17 -18.69
C LEU A 149 -10.74 0.82 -20.08
N SER A 150 -10.01 1.90 -20.40
CA SER A 150 -10.06 2.49 -21.74
C SER A 150 -9.46 1.57 -22.81
N GLN A 151 -8.48 0.74 -22.44
CA GLN A 151 -7.80 -0.19 -23.35
C GLN A 151 -8.54 -1.52 -23.52
N GLU A 152 -9.61 -1.78 -22.77
CA GLU A 152 -10.39 -3.01 -22.93
C GLU A 152 -11.11 -3.04 -24.29
N ASP A 153 -11.06 -4.20 -24.95
CA ASP A 153 -11.65 -4.41 -26.29
C ASP A 153 -13.18 -4.27 -26.30
N GLN A 154 -13.82 -4.52 -25.16
CA GLN A 154 -15.27 -4.49 -24.99
C GLN A 154 -15.82 -3.08 -24.73
N THR A 155 -14.94 -2.09 -24.50
CA THR A 155 -15.33 -0.72 -24.19
C THR A 155 -15.76 0.01 -25.46
N GLU A 156 -16.97 0.58 -25.44
CA GLU A 156 -17.52 1.39 -26.54
C GLU A 156 -16.62 2.60 -26.85
N SER A 157 -16.58 3.03 -28.12
CA SER A 157 -15.64 4.07 -28.56
C SER A 157 -15.80 5.40 -27.81
N GLU A 158 -17.01 5.80 -27.46
CA GLU A 158 -17.28 7.05 -26.72
C GLU A 158 -16.82 6.95 -25.26
N GLU A 159 -17.12 5.83 -24.59
CA GLU A 159 -16.71 5.60 -23.21
C GLU A 159 -15.19 5.39 -23.11
N ARG A 160 -14.56 4.78 -24.11
CA ARG A 160 -13.10 4.65 -24.22
C ARG A 160 -12.43 6.01 -24.20
N GLU A 161 -12.89 6.95 -25.01
CA GLU A 161 -12.32 8.31 -25.06
C GLU A 161 -12.52 9.03 -23.72
N ARG A 162 -13.73 8.92 -23.14
CA ARG A 162 -14.02 9.51 -21.82
C ARG A 162 -13.12 8.96 -20.72
N LEU A 163 -12.92 7.64 -20.67
CA LEU A 163 -12.05 6.98 -19.71
C LEU A 163 -10.59 7.40 -19.90
N LYS A 164 -10.13 7.50 -21.15
CA LYS A 164 -8.77 7.94 -21.47
C LYS A 164 -8.53 9.38 -21.02
N VAL A 165 -9.39 10.32 -21.41
CA VAL A 165 -9.28 11.74 -20.98
C VAL A 165 -9.28 11.86 -19.46
N LYS A 166 -10.10 11.05 -18.78
CA LYS A 166 -10.14 11.03 -17.31
C LYS A 166 -8.85 10.45 -16.74
N ALA A 167 -8.29 9.38 -17.32
CA ALA A 167 -7.03 8.81 -16.91
C ALA A 167 -5.89 9.84 -17.04
N ASP A 168 -5.80 10.53 -18.18
CA ASP A 168 -4.79 11.56 -18.45
C ASP A 168 -4.85 12.67 -17.39
N LEU A 169 -6.03 13.23 -17.15
CA LEU A 169 -6.22 14.28 -16.16
C LEU A 169 -5.81 13.83 -14.75
N LEU A 170 -6.19 12.61 -14.36
CA LEU A 170 -5.87 12.06 -13.05
C LEU A 170 -4.37 11.81 -12.89
N LEU A 171 -3.71 11.23 -13.90
CA LEU A 171 -2.26 10.99 -13.85
C LEU A 171 -1.49 12.30 -13.83
N GLN A 172 -1.87 13.28 -14.65
CA GLN A 172 -1.24 14.60 -14.63
C GLN A 172 -1.37 15.27 -13.26
N ASN A 173 -2.56 15.22 -12.66
CA ASN A 173 -2.78 15.76 -11.31
C ASN A 173 -1.99 14.98 -10.24
N ALA A 174 -1.88 13.66 -10.37
CA ALA A 174 -1.07 12.83 -9.48
C ALA A 174 0.43 13.17 -9.58
N LEU A 175 0.96 13.35 -10.79
CA LEU A 175 2.34 13.78 -11.04
C LEU A 175 2.62 15.19 -10.51
N ILE A 176 1.64 16.11 -10.59
CA ILE A 176 1.75 17.45 -9.99
C ILE A 176 1.72 17.37 -8.45
N MET A 177 0.85 16.52 -7.90
CA MET A 177 0.71 16.33 -6.45
C MET A 177 1.89 15.58 -5.83
N PHE A 178 2.52 14.66 -6.55
CA PHE A 178 3.57 13.78 -6.06
C PHE A 178 4.73 13.65 -7.06
N PRO A 179 5.47 14.75 -7.35
CA PRO A 179 6.48 14.75 -8.40
C PRO A 179 7.65 13.79 -8.13
N GLY A 180 7.97 13.50 -6.88
CA GLY A 180 9.06 12.57 -6.54
C GLY A 180 8.73 11.09 -6.75
N VAL A 181 7.53 10.74 -7.24
CA VAL A 181 7.24 9.37 -7.70
C VAL A 181 7.96 9.06 -9.01
N LEU A 182 8.09 10.04 -9.92
CA LEU A 182 8.49 9.79 -11.30
C LEU A 182 9.90 9.19 -11.41
N MET A 183 10.92 9.86 -10.87
CA MET A 183 12.30 9.42 -11.04
C MET A 183 12.57 8.04 -10.41
N PRO A 184 12.19 7.77 -9.14
CA PRO A 184 12.37 6.43 -8.55
C PRO A 184 11.60 5.34 -9.30
N LEU A 185 10.42 5.68 -9.86
CA LEU A 185 9.64 4.74 -10.65
C LEU A 185 10.36 4.38 -11.96
N LEU A 186 10.88 5.37 -12.69
CA LEU A 186 11.62 5.16 -13.94
C LEU A 186 12.91 4.36 -13.69
N ASP A 187 13.61 4.65 -12.60
CA ASP A 187 14.81 3.92 -12.17
C ASP A 187 14.48 2.42 -11.97
N LEU A 188 13.41 2.11 -11.22
CA LEU A 188 12.95 0.73 -11.03
C LEU A 188 12.39 0.10 -12.31
N CYS A 189 11.89 0.89 -13.25
CA CYS A 189 11.45 0.40 -14.56
C CYS A 189 12.61 0.27 -15.56
N THR A 190 13.84 0.64 -15.18
CA THR A 190 15.03 0.67 -16.04
C THR A 190 14.84 1.55 -17.30
N VAL A 191 14.05 2.61 -17.17
CA VAL A 191 13.76 3.58 -18.24
C VAL A 191 14.58 4.84 -18.01
N GLN A 192 15.29 5.30 -19.03
CA GLN A 192 16.05 6.55 -18.96
C GLN A 192 15.14 7.72 -19.39
N PRO A 193 14.85 8.68 -18.50
CA PRO A 193 14.11 9.88 -18.89
C PRO A 193 14.94 10.78 -19.80
N ASP A 194 14.28 11.54 -20.66
CA ASP A 194 14.92 12.58 -21.45
C ASP A 194 15.65 13.60 -20.57
N ALA A 195 16.71 14.21 -21.12
CA ALA A 195 17.45 15.28 -20.45
C ALA A 195 16.53 16.44 -20.03
N ALA A 196 15.50 16.73 -20.84
CA ALA A 196 14.51 17.76 -20.54
C ALA A 196 13.69 17.45 -19.28
N VAL A 197 13.47 16.18 -18.93
CA VAL A 197 12.72 15.77 -17.73
C VAL A 197 13.66 15.69 -16.53
N SER A 198 14.80 15.01 -16.69
CA SER A 198 15.76 14.76 -15.60
C SER A 198 16.45 16.03 -15.08
N SER A 199 16.67 17.02 -15.95
CA SER A 199 17.24 18.33 -15.55
C SER A 199 16.20 19.36 -15.11
N HIS A 200 14.90 19.09 -15.30
CA HIS A 200 13.84 20.03 -14.95
C HIS A 200 13.74 20.20 -13.43
N ASP A 201 13.56 21.43 -12.94
CA ASP A 201 13.48 21.72 -11.50
C ASP A 201 12.33 20.96 -10.80
N PHE A 202 11.27 20.63 -11.53
CA PHE A 202 10.06 19.99 -10.98
C PHE A 202 10.19 18.48 -10.74
N PHE A 203 10.87 17.75 -11.62
CA PHE A 203 11.04 16.29 -11.51
C PHE A 203 12.48 15.87 -11.17
N GLY A 204 13.45 16.75 -11.40
CA GLY A 204 14.86 16.49 -11.14
C GLY A 204 15.22 16.43 -9.65
N PRO A 205 16.52 16.36 -9.33
CA PRO A 205 17.02 16.07 -7.97
C PRO A 205 16.52 17.03 -6.88
N ARG A 206 16.26 18.30 -7.24
CA ARG A 206 15.70 19.30 -6.31
C ARG A 206 14.33 18.92 -5.77
N SER A 207 13.52 18.25 -6.59
CA SER A 207 12.19 17.79 -6.21
C SER A 207 12.25 16.74 -5.10
N GLN A 208 13.22 15.83 -5.18
CA GLN A 208 13.46 14.78 -4.18
C GLN A 208 13.99 15.35 -2.86
N LEU A 209 14.93 16.31 -2.91
CA LEU A 209 15.50 16.95 -1.73
C LEU A 209 14.48 17.77 -0.93
N GLY A 210 13.45 18.30 -1.59
CA GLY A 210 12.40 19.11 -0.97
C GLY A 210 11.26 18.32 -0.33
N GLN A 211 11.28 16.97 -0.39
CA GLN A 211 10.21 16.14 0.16
C GLN A 211 10.38 15.93 1.66
N SER A 212 9.26 15.91 2.38
CA SER A 212 9.27 15.47 3.77
C SER A 212 9.53 13.97 3.86
N SER A 213 10.13 13.52 4.97
CA SER A 213 10.41 12.11 5.23
C SER A 213 9.15 11.25 5.17
N ALA A 214 8.05 11.70 5.76
CA ALA A 214 6.77 11.00 5.73
C ALA A 214 6.21 10.81 4.32
N LEU A 215 6.40 11.79 3.43
CA LEU A 215 5.99 11.64 2.04
C LEU A 215 6.93 10.71 1.28
N ALA A 216 8.24 10.81 1.50
CA ALA A 216 9.23 9.91 0.91
C ALA A 216 8.95 8.45 1.29
N GLU A 217 8.53 8.18 2.53
CA GLU A 217 8.11 6.86 2.99
C GLU A 217 6.93 6.30 2.17
N LEU A 218 5.86 7.09 1.98
CA LEU A 218 4.70 6.69 1.18
C LEU A 218 5.05 6.49 -0.31
N VAL A 219 5.91 7.36 -0.86
CA VAL A 219 6.37 7.28 -2.25
C VAL A 219 7.20 6.01 -2.47
N SER A 220 8.21 5.76 -1.62
CA SER A 220 9.04 4.56 -1.69
C SER A 220 8.22 3.28 -1.53
N LEU A 221 7.25 3.29 -0.62
CA LEU A 221 6.32 2.18 -0.42
C LEU A 221 5.50 1.89 -1.68
N TYR A 222 4.89 2.91 -2.28
CA TYR A 222 4.10 2.78 -3.49
C TYR A 222 4.96 2.33 -4.69
N VAL A 223 6.06 3.02 -4.96
CA VAL A 223 6.95 2.75 -6.10
C VAL A 223 7.57 1.36 -6.01
N GLY A 224 8.13 0.99 -4.85
CA GLY A 224 8.72 -0.33 -4.64
C GLY A 224 7.73 -1.46 -4.87
N ARG A 225 6.45 -1.24 -4.54
CA ARG A 225 5.39 -2.23 -4.73
C ARG A 225 4.85 -2.30 -6.15
N THR A 226 4.66 -1.16 -6.80
CA THR A 226 3.84 -1.07 -8.03
C THR A 226 4.66 -0.95 -9.31
N HIS A 227 5.97 -0.74 -9.25
CA HIS A 227 6.82 -0.50 -10.44
C HIS A 227 6.64 -1.53 -11.57
N THR A 228 6.38 -2.80 -11.27
CA THR A 228 6.15 -3.84 -12.29
C THR A 228 4.92 -3.59 -13.15
N LEU A 229 3.87 -2.95 -12.60
CA LEU A 229 2.66 -2.57 -13.31
C LEU A 229 2.92 -1.45 -14.32
N TRP A 230 3.92 -0.61 -14.06
CA TRP A 230 4.31 0.49 -14.93
C TRP A 230 5.22 0.06 -16.08
N ARG A 231 5.76 -1.17 -16.08
CA ARG A 231 6.66 -1.65 -17.13
C ARG A 231 5.97 -2.02 -18.44
N GLU A 232 4.64 -2.03 -18.48
CA GLU A 232 3.89 -2.29 -19.70
C GLU A 232 4.13 -1.17 -20.73
N GLY A 233 4.46 -1.54 -21.98
CA GLY A 233 4.84 -0.56 -23.01
C GLY A 233 3.76 0.51 -23.26
N GLY A 234 2.49 0.12 -23.27
CA GLY A 234 1.38 1.07 -23.40
C GLY A 234 1.28 2.05 -22.23
N VAL A 235 1.55 1.57 -21.01
CA VAL A 235 1.54 2.39 -19.79
C VAL A 235 2.72 3.37 -19.77
N LEU A 236 3.92 2.95 -20.20
CA LEU A 236 5.09 3.83 -20.27
C LEU A 236 4.91 4.94 -21.31
N LEU A 237 4.40 4.62 -22.50
CA LEU A 237 4.11 5.62 -23.53
C LEU A 237 3.09 6.65 -23.04
N TRP A 238 2.03 6.17 -22.39
CA TRP A 238 1.02 7.03 -21.76
C TRP A 238 1.61 7.91 -20.64
N LEU A 239 2.50 7.34 -19.80
CA LEU A 239 3.21 8.10 -18.77
C LEU A 239 4.05 9.21 -19.38
N GLU A 240 4.79 8.93 -20.46
CA GLU A 240 5.60 9.92 -21.17
C GLU A 240 4.76 11.09 -21.71
N GLU A 241 3.60 10.81 -22.31
CA GLU A 241 2.63 11.81 -22.76
C GLU A 241 2.17 12.71 -21.60
N CYS A 242 1.81 12.11 -20.46
CA CYS A 242 1.38 12.85 -19.27
C CYS A 242 2.51 13.68 -18.65
N VAL A 243 3.74 13.17 -18.61
CA VAL A 243 4.91 13.91 -18.10
C VAL A 243 5.16 15.16 -18.93
N ARG A 244 5.09 15.06 -20.27
CA ARG A 244 5.25 16.20 -21.18
C ARG A 244 4.21 17.29 -20.91
N GLU A 245 2.95 16.90 -20.73
CA GLU A 245 1.88 17.85 -20.42
C GLU A 245 2.04 18.48 -19.02
N VAL A 246 2.48 17.71 -18.02
CA VAL A 246 2.77 18.23 -16.68
C VAL A 246 3.88 19.27 -16.72
N LEU A 247 4.97 19.02 -17.44
CA LEU A 247 6.04 20.00 -17.62
C LEU A 247 5.51 21.30 -18.25
N ARG A 248 4.69 21.18 -19.30
CA ARG A 248 4.03 22.34 -19.92
C ARG A 248 3.17 23.12 -18.92
N ARG A 249 2.40 22.44 -18.07
CA ARG A 249 1.57 23.07 -17.02
C ARG A 249 2.41 23.75 -15.94
N VAL A 250 3.54 23.16 -15.57
CA VAL A 250 4.49 23.75 -14.61
C VAL A 250 5.13 25.01 -15.18
N ASP A 251 5.61 24.97 -16.42
CA ASP A 251 6.23 26.11 -17.10
C ASP A 251 5.25 27.27 -17.30
N THR A 252 3.98 26.95 -17.55
CA THR A 252 2.88 27.93 -17.64
C THR A 252 2.36 28.39 -16.28
N LYS A 253 2.98 27.96 -15.18
CA LYS A 253 2.63 28.32 -13.79
C LYS A 253 1.18 28.04 -13.45
N ASP A 254 0.70 26.85 -13.81
CA ASP A 254 -0.62 26.37 -13.40
C ASP A 254 -0.81 26.53 -11.86
N PRO A 255 -1.86 27.22 -11.39
CA PRO A 255 -2.13 27.41 -9.97
C PRO A 255 -2.18 26.11 -9.15
N LEU A 256 -2.53 24.98 -9.79
CA LEU A 256 -2.54 23.68 -9.13
C LEU A 256 -1.16 23.28 -8.60
N VAL A 257 -0.07 23.70 -9.26
CA VAL A 257 1.30 23.34 -8.86
C VAL A 257 1.64 23.94 -7.50
N GLU A 258 1.31 25.21 -7.29
CA GLU A 258 1.51 25.90 -6.01
C GLU A 258 0.60 25.35 -4.92
N ASP A 259 -0.67 25.10 -5.23
CA ASP A 259 -1.63 24.49 -4.30
C ASP A 259 -1.16 23.09 -3.85
N CYS A 260 -0.74 22.23 -4.76
CA CYS A 260 -0.18 20.92 -4.46
C CYS A 260 1.11 21.01 -3.62
N GLN A 261 1.99 21.97 -3.90
CA GLN A 261 3.17 22.19 -3.08
C GLN A 261 2.81 22.58 -1.64
N ASN A 262 1.82 23.46 -1.46
CA ASN A 262 1.35 23.88 -0.13
C ASN A 262 0.67 22.73 0.61
N LYS A 263 -0.17 21.95 -0.07
CA LYS A 263 -0.78 20.72 0.48
C LYS A 263 0.28 19.74 0.96
N ARG A 264 1.35 19.51 0.18
CA ARG A 264 2.45 18.63 0.59
C ARG A 264 3.13 19.10 1.88
N LYS A 265 3.48 20.40 1.96
CA LYS A 265 4.12 20.99 3.15
C LYS A 265 3.27 20.86 4.40
N GLN A 266 1.95 21.01 4.28
CA GLN A 266 1.04 21.00 5.43
C GLN A 266 0.71 19.58 5.90
N ARG A 267 0.54 18.63 4.97
CA ARG A 267 -0.13 17.34 5.25
C ARG A 267 0.82 16.18 5.57
N TYR A 268 2.06 16.22 5.08
CA TYR A 268 3.02 15.11 5.26
C TYR A 268 4.15 15.47 6.23
N GLN A 269 3.83 16.05 7.39
CA GLN A 269 4.85 16.45 8.37
C GLN A 269 5.49 15.25 9.08
N SER A 270 4.67 14.25 9.42
CA SER A 270 5.08 13.00 10.06
C SER A 270 4.10 11.89 9.69
N ALA A 271 4.58 10.65 9.56
CA ALA A 271 3.70 9.51 9.36
C ALA A 271 3.23 8.95 10.72
N PRO A 272 1.97 8.48 10.83
CA PRO A 272 1.49 7.80 12.04
C PRO A 272 2.09 6.40 12.20
N LEU A 273 2.04 5.88 13.44
CA LEU A 273 2.69 4.62 13.82
C LEU A 273 2.22 3.40 13.00
N ASN A 274 0.95 3.37 12.58
CA ASN A 274 0.42 2.30 11.74
C ASN A 274 1.05 2.28 10.34
N ILE A 275 1.42 3.43 9.77
CA ILE A 275 2.15 3.48 8.49
C ILE A 275 3.55 2.91 8.65
N HIS A 276 4.28 3.31 9.71
CA HIS A 276 5.60 2.73 10.01
C HIS A 276 5.52 1.21 10.20
N ARG A 277 4.48 0.73 10.89
CA ARG A 277 4.19 -0.71 11.06
C ARG A 277 3.99 -1.38 9.71
N HIS A 278 3.19 -0.77 8.83
CA HIS A 278 2.96 -1.29 7.48
C HIS A 278 4.26 -1.34 6.65
N VAL A 279 5.11 -0.32 6.74
CA VAL A 279 6.42 -0.31 6.05
C VAL A 279 7.29 -1.47 6.50
N ILE A 280 7.42 -1.69 7.82
CA ILE A 280 8.17 -2.83 8.36
C ILE A 280 7.58 -4.16 7.85
N LEU A 281 6.25 -4.31 7.90
CA LEU A 281 5.55 -5.49 7.43
C LEU A 281 5.66 -5.72 5.92
N SER A 282 5.89 -4.66 5.14
CA SER A 282 6.02 -4.74 3.68
C SER A 282 7.39 -5.24 3.24
N GLU A 283 8.43 -5.01 4.05
CA GLU A 283 9.83 -5.33 3.77
C GLU A 283 10.38 -4.74 2.46
N ILE A 284 9.75 -3.68 1.95
CA ILE A 284 10.25 -2.95 0.79
C ILE A 284 11.47 -2.15 1.23
N LYS A 285 12.65 -2.51 0.70
CA LYS A 285 13.96 -2.01 1.18
C LYS A 285 14.04 -0.48 1.17
N GLU A 286 13.61 0.13 0.08
CA GLU A 286 13.62 1.58 -0.13
C GLU A 286 12.69 2.27 0.87
N ALA A 287 11.52 1.69 1.16
CA ALA A 287 10.60 2.23 2.16
C ALA A 287 11.17 2.07 3.58
N THR A 288 11.72 0.91 3.92
CA THR A 288 12.34 0.67 5.22
C THR A 288 13.51 1.62 5.48
N SER A 289 14.27 2.00 4.46
CA SER A 289 15.36 2.99 4.60
C SER A 289 14.91 4.42 4.91
N THR A 290 13.62 4.73 4.69
CA THR A 290 13.05 6.07 4.99
C THR A 290 12.48 6.18 6.40
N LEU A 291 12.43 5.07 7.15
CA LEU A 291 11.88 5.07 8.51
C LEU A 291 12.67 5.99 9.45
N PRO A 292 12.00 6.72 10.35
CA PRO A 292 12.66 7.54 11.36
C PRO A 292 13.59 6.72 12.28
N LEU A 293 14.62 7.37 12.82
CA LEU A 293 15.59 6.73 13.70
C LEU A 293 14.92 6.21 14.99
N GLU A 294 13.89 6.92 15.46
CA GLU A 294 13.09 6.56 16.63
C GLU A 294 12.36 5.23 16.45
N VAL A 295 12.06 4.83 15.20
CA VAL A 295 11.42 3.55 14.87
C VAL A 295 12.47 2.47 14.69
N THR A 296 13.54 2.75 13.94
CA THR A 296 14.57 1.74 13.60
C THR A 296 15.45 1.34 14.78
N THR A 297 15.55 2.17 15.81
CA THR A 297 16.28 1.86 17.05
C THR A 297 15.47 0.99 18.03
N GLN A 298 14.17 0.85 17.84
CA GLN A 298 13.33 0.00 18.68
C GLN A 298 13.52 -1.48 18.31
N SER A 299 13.51 -2.36 19.32
CA SER A 299 13.48 -3.80 19.07
C SER A 299 12.08 -4.18 18.59
N VAL A 300 11.93 -4.37 17.27
CA VAL A 300 10.67 -4.74 16.65
C VAL A 300 10.54 -6.26 16.66
N MET A 301 9.51 -6.76 17.35
CA MET A 301 9.20 -8.18 17.37
C MET A 301 8.29 -8.53 16.18
N GLY A 302 8.62 -9.58 15.41
CA GLY A 302 7.84 -9.97 14.22
C GLY A 302 6.39 -10.39 14.50
N PHE A 303 6.08 -10.76 15.75
CA PHE A 303 4.73 -11.15 16.18
C PHE A 303 3.92 -10.01 16.83
N ASP A 304 4.53 -8.85 17.07
CA ASP A 304 3.82 -7.63 17.54
C ASP A 304 4.62 -6.38 17.12
N PRO A 305 4.65 -6.05 15.81
CA PRO A 305 5.48 -4.95 15.31
C PRO A 305 4.86 -3.61 15.67
N LEU A 306 5.61 -2.77 16.37
CA LEU A 306 5.23 -1.42 16.80
C LEU A 306 3.81 -1.39 17.41
N PRO A 307 3.56 -1.99 18.58
CA PRO A 307 2.22 -2.05 19.16
C PRO A 307 1.63 -0.66 19.44
N PRO A 308 0.30 -0.46 19.37
CA PRO A 308 -0.35 0.78 19.76
C PRO A 308 0.01 1.20 21.19
N LEU A 309 0.25 2.50 21.40
CA LEU A 309 0.63 3.05 22.70
C LEU A 309 -0.51 2.97 23.73
N ASP A 310 -1.74 2.92 23.25
CA ASP A 310 -3.01 2.85 23.97
C ASP A 310 -3.57 1.42 24.03
N SER A 311 -2.68 0.43 24.11
CA SER A 311 -3.03 -0.99 24.23
C SER A 311 -3.98 -1.26 25.40
N VAL A 312 -5.06 -2.03 25.16
CA VAL A 312 -6.03 -2.43 26.20
C VAL A 312 -5.86 -3.90 26.52
N ALA A 313 -5.15 -4.22 27.61
CA ALA A 313 -4.95 -5.59 28.06
C ALA A 313 -6.23 -6.15 28.70
N SER A 314 -6.69 -7.33 28.26
CA SER A 314 -7.89 -7.97 28.82
C SER A 314 -7.60 -8.77 30.09
N TYR A 315 -6.33 -9.08 30.35
CA TYR A 315 -5.88 -9.79 31.54
C TYR A 315 -4.52 -9.26 32.02
N THR A 316 -4.34 -9.23 33.34
CA THR A 316 -3.04 -8.98 33.97
C THR A 316 -2.35 -10.31 34.22
N ARG A 317 -1.06 -10.39 33.87
CA ARG A 317 -0.25 -11.56 34.22
C ARG A 317 -0.26 -11.71 35.76
N PRO A 318 -0.56 -12.91 36.31
CA PRO A 318 -0.40 -13.13 37.74
C PRO A 318 1.07 -12.95 38.13
N GLU A 319 1.31 -12.39 39.32
CA GLU A 319 2.66 -12.31 39.89
C GLU A 319 3.26 -13.72 39.94
N ARG A 320 4.49 -13.85 39.42
CA ARG A 320 5.19 -15.12 39.30
C ARG A 320 5.97 -15.47 40.54
#